data_AF-A0A8C0XHN0-F1
#
_entry.id   AF-A0A8C0XHN0-F1
#
_cell.length_a   1.000
_cell.length_b   1.000
_cell.length_c   1.000
_cell.angle_alpha   90.00
_cell.angle_beta   90.00
_cell.angle_gamma   90.00
#
_symmetry.space_group_name_H-M   'P 1'
#
loop_
_entity.id
_entity.type
_entity.pdbx_description
1 polymer ?
#
loop_
_entity_poly.entity_id
_entity_poly.type
_entity_poly.pdbx_seq_one_letter_code
_entity_poly.pdbx_strand_id
1 'polypeptide(L)'
;QSSPLSADPSICFPQDLCRELHAKVEVVDEERYDIEAKCLHNTREIKDLKLKVLDLRGKFKRPPLRRVRVSADAMLRALLGSKHKVSMDLRANLKSVKKEDTEKVRAPLLRAFHLGPTLLHLSPPTHSLTQPHNLLLEASPGVRTS
;
A
#
# COMPACT_ATOMS: atom_id res chain seq x y z
N GLN A 1 -37.96 -70.03 33.16
CA GLN A 1 -36.82 -69.65 32.32
C GLN A 1 -37.35 -68.62 31.32
N SER A 2 -37.11 -67.34 31.58
CA SER A 2 -37.54 -66.24 30.72
C SER A 2 -36.42 -65.94 29.72
N SER A 3 -36.69 -66.15 28.44
CA SER A 3 -35.80 -65.86 27.32
C SER A 3 -35.42 -64.37 27.30
N PRO A 4 -34.19 -64.00 26.90
CA PRO A 4 -33.77 -62.60 26.85
C PRO A 4 -34.50 -61.90 25.70
N LEU A 5 -35.08 -60.75 26.01
CA LEU A 5 -35.70 -59.84 25.05
C LEU A 5 -34.63 -59.44 24.03
N SER A 6 -34.77 -59.92 22.79
CA SER A 6 -33.89 -59.56 21.68
C SER A 6 -33.93 -58.04 21.50
N ALA A 7 -32.77 -57.39 21.52
CA ALA A 7 -32.65 -55.97 21.26
C ALA A 7 -33.30 -55.63 19.92
N ASP A 8 -34.33 -54.77 19.94
CA ASP A 8 -35.05 -54.38 18.73
C ASP A 8 -34.09 -53.67 17.76
N PRO A 9 -33.98 -54.13 16.49
CA PRO A 9 -33.08 -53.54 15.51
C PRO A 9 -33.41 -52.08 15.16
N SER A 10 -34.64 -51.63 15.44
CA SER A 10 -35.08 -50.23 15.28
C SER A 10 -34.40 -49.25 16.24
N ILE A 11 -33.91 -49.74 17.39
CA ILE A 11 -33.24 -48.93 18.42
C ILE A 11 -31.72 -48.85 18.17
N CYS A 12 -31.15 -49.81 17.44
CA CYS A 12 -29.71 -49.92 17.21
C CYS A 12 -29.19 -48.83 16.27
N PHE A 13 -29.86 -48.60 15.13
CA PHE A 13 -29.40 -47.65 14.12
C PHE A 13 -29.23 -46.20 14.64
N PRO A 14 -30.19 -45.62 15.39
CA PRO A 14 -30.00 -44.30 15.98
C PRO A 14 -28.83 -44.24 16.97
N GLN A 15 -28.60 -45.31 17.75
CA GLN A 15 -27.53 -45.36 18.74
C GLN A 15 -26.15 -45.48 18.09
N ASP A 16 -26.04 -46.28 17.02
CA ASP A 16 -24.81 -46.41 16.25
C ASP A 16 -24.44 -45.11 15.56
N LEU A 17 -25.43 -44.42 14.99
CA LEU A 17 -25.24 -43.09 14.42
C LEU A 17 -24.78 -42.08 15.48
N CYS A 18 -25.38 -42.08 16.68
CA CYS A 18 -24.92 -41.21 17.77
C CYS A 18 -23.47 -41.49 18.15
N ARG A 19 -23.07 -42.77 18.27
CA ARG A 19 -21.67 -43.16 18.56
C ARG A 19 -20.71 -42.70 17.46
N GLU A 20 -21.08 -42.88 16.20
CA GLU A 20 -20.27 -42.45 15.05
C GLU A 20 -20.10 -40.92 15.03
N LEU A 21 -21.18 -40.18 15.26
CA LEU A 21 -21.14 -38.72 15.31
C LEU A 21 -20.28 -38.22 16.48
N HIS A 22 -20.40 -38.83 17.66
CA HIS A 22 -19.55 -38.47 18.80
C HIS A 22 -18.06 -38.68 18.50
N ALA A 23 -17.69 -39.82 17.91
CA ALA A 23 -16.31 -40.07 17.51
C ALA A 23 -15.81 -39.06 16.46
N LYS A 24 -16.65 -38.69 15.49
CA LYS A 24 -16.30 -37.66 14.49
C LYS A 24 -16.12 -36.28 15.11
N VAL A 25 -16.95 -35.92 16.09
CA VAL A 25 -16.84 -34.63 16.78
C VAL A 25 -15.50 -34.53 17.51
N GLU A 26 -15.07 -35.58 18.20
CA GLU A 26 -13.78 -35.59 18.91
C GLU A 26 -12.61 -35.34 17.95
N VAL A 27 -12.57 -36.04 16.82
CA VAL A 27 -11.52 -35.87 15.80
C VAL A 27 -11.54 -34.47 15.19
N VAL A 28 -12.73 -33.99 14.79
CA VAL A 28 -12.88 -32.67 14.17
C VAL A 28 -12.52 -31.55 15.14
N ASP A 29 -12.84 -31.69 16.42
CA ASP A 29 -12.49 -30.68 17.41
C ASP A 29 -10.98 -30.59 17.67
N GLU A 30 -10.27 -31.72 17.66
CA GLU A 30 -8.80 -31.74 17.73
C GLU A 30 -8.19 -31.05 16.49
N GLU A 31 -8.63 -31.42 15.29
CA GLU A 31 -8.17 -30.79 14.05
C GLU A 31 -8.47 -29.29 14.01
N ARG A 32 -9.67 -28.89 14.46
CA ARG A 32 -10.08 -27.49 14.57
C ARG A 32 -9.15 -26.73 15.50
N TYR A 33 -8.80 -27.31 16.65
CA TYR A 33 -7.90 -26.69 17.60
C TYR A 33 -6.50 -26.46 17.02
N ASP A 34 -5.95 -27.44 16.31
CA ASP A 34 -4.66 -27.32 15.62
C ASP A 34 -4.66 -26.25 14.54
N ILE A 35 -5.73 -26.20 13.73
CA ILE A 35 -5.90 -25.18 12.70
C ILE A 35 -6.00 -23.80 13.33
N GLU A 36 -6.78 -23.65 14.40
CA GLU A 36 -6.92 -22.38 15.12
C GLU A 36 -5.57 -21.90 15.69
N ALA A 37 -4.79 -22.81 16.28
CA ALA A 37 -3.45 -22.50 16.77
C ALA A 37 -2.52 -21.99 15.66
N LYS A 38 -2.51 -22.66 14.50
CA LYS A 38 -1.73 -22.23 13.31
C LYS A 38 -2.20 -20.88 12.78
N CYS A 39 -3.51 -20.67 12.68
CA CYS A 39 -4.10 -19.39 12.27
C CYS A 39 -3.73 -18.25 13.22
N LEU A 40 -3.77 -18.48 14.54
CA LEU A 40 -3.37 -17.50 15.54
C LEU A 40 -1.88 -17.17 15.46
N HIS A 41 -1.04 -18.17 15.27
CA HIS A 41 0.39 -17.97 15.06
C HIS A 41 0.66 -17.07 13.84
N ASN A 42 0.12 -17.45 12.67
CA ASN A 42 0.27 -16.67 11.44
C ASN A 42 -0.31 -15.26 11.59
N THR A 43 -1.43 -15.10 12.29
CA THR A 43 -2.04 -13.79 12.56
C THR A 43 -1.12 -12.89 13.38
N ARG A 44 -0.41 -13.44 14.37
CA ARG A 44 0.59 -12.70 15.17
C ARG A 44 1.78 -12.31 14.30
N GLU A 45 2.32 -13.23 13.53
CA GLU A 45 3.43 -12.93 12.61
C GLU A 45 3.08 -11.84 11.61
N ILE A 46 1.88 -11.89 11.01
CA ILE A 46 1.41 -10.85 10.09
C ILE A 46 1.32 -9.49 10.79
N LYS A 47 0.84 -9.44 12.05
CA LYS A 47 0.78 -8.20 12.82
C LYS A 47 2.18 -7.64 13.09
N ASP A 48 3.11 -8.49 13.49
CA ASP A 48 4.49 -8.10 13.77
C ASP A 48 5.20 -7.61 12.50
N LEU A 49 5.02 -8.31 11.38
CA LEU A 49 5.54 -7.90 10.08
C LEU A 49 4.91 -6.58 9.60
N LYS A 50 3.61 -6.37 9.81
CA LYS A 50 2.96 -5.09 9.49
C LYS A 50 3.56 -3.94 10.28
N LEU A 51 3.83 -4.12 11.57
CA LEU A 51 4.49 -3.10 12.40
C LEU A 51 5.90 -2.79 11.87
N LYS A 52 6.71 -3.83 11.60
CA LYS A 52 8.04 -3.67 11.00
C LYS A 52 7.99 -2.95 9.66
N VAL A 53 7.02 -3.26 8.80
CA VAL A 53 6.81 -2.57 7.53
C VAL A 53 6.46 -1.09 7.73
N LEU A 54 5.66 -0.74 8.75
CA LEU A 54 5.35 0.65 9.07
C LEU A 54 6.60 1.41 9.55
N ASP A 55 7.40 0.79 10.41
CA ASP A 55 8.65 1.38 10.90
C ASP A 55 9.66 1.59 9.76
N LEU A 56 9.80 0.59 8.87
CA LEU A 56 10.71 0.63 7.71
C LEU A 56 10.22 1.54 6.58
N ARG A 57 8.92 1.55 6.28
CA ARG A 57 8.32 2.54 5.35
C ARG A 57 8.49 3.97 5.87
N GLY A 58 8.75 4.09 7.17
CA GLY A 58 9.15 5.32 7.80
C GLY A 58 7.98 6.25 8.08
N LYS A 59 8.13 6.95 9.20
CA LYS A 59 7.43 8.20 9.55
C LYS A 59 7.65 9.33 8.51
N PHE A 60 8.34 9.03 7.41
CA PHE A 60 8.72 9.89 6.29
C PHE A 60 7.64 10.00 5.20
N LYS A 61 6.39 9.64 5.48
CA LYS A 61 5.30 10.30 4.74
C LYS A 61 5.41 11.78 5.07
N ARG A 62 5.70 12.61 4.05
CA ARG A 62 5.67 14.07 4.16
C ARG A 62 4.41 14.43 4.97
N PRO A 63 4.54 14.96 6.19
CA PRO A 63 3.36 15.24 7.00
C PRO A 63 2.42 16.13 6.19
N PRO A 64 1.09 15.90 6.21
CA PRO A 64 0.15 16.79 5.53
C PRO A 64 0.44 18.21 5.97
N LEU A 65 0.45 19.16 5.01
CA LEU A 65 1.03 20.50 5.13
C LEU A 65 0.75 21.13 6.51
N ARG A 66 1.70 20.97 7.44
CA ARG A 66 1.66 21.63 8.75
C ARG A 66 2.15 23.06 8.57
N ARG A 67 1.65 23.99 9.38
CA ARG A 67 2.21 25.36 9.44
C ARG A 67 3.70 25.27 9.77
N VAL A 68 4.54 25.51 8.78
CA VAL A 68 5.99 25.60 8.95
C VAL A 68 6.28 27.00 9.49
N ARG A 69 6.98 27.08 10.62
CA ARG A 69 7.46 28.37 11.13
C ARG A 69 8.48 28.95 10.15
N VAL A 70 8.51 30.27 10.03
CA VAL A 70 9.51 30.98 9.22
C VAL A 70 10.90 30.47 9.59
N SER A 71 11.71 30.12 8.59
CA SER A 71 13.05 29.60 8.83
C SER A 71 13.94 30.65 9.48
N ALA A 72 14.96 30.21 10.22
CA ALA A 72 15.91 31.12 10.85
C ALA A 72 16.57 32.06 9.82
N ASP A 73 16.95 31.54 8.64
CA ASP A 73 17.55 32.36 7.58
C ASP A 73 16.58 33.42 7.01
N ALA A 74 15.32 33.04 6.80
CA ALA A 74 14.30 33.99 6.31
C ALA A 74 14.03 35.09 7.34
N MET A 75 13.98 34.73 8.63
CA MET A 75 13.81 35.69 9.72
C MET A 75 15.01 36.64 9.84
N LEU A 76 16.24 36.12 9.81
CA LEU A 76 17.46 36.94 9.91
C LEU A 76 17.61 37.87 8.71
N ARG A 77 17.28 37.41 7.50
CA ARG A 77 17.28 38.25 6.29
C ARG A 77 16.23 39.37 6.37
N ALA A 78 15.06 39.10 6.95
CA ALA A 78 14.01 40.11 7.15
C ALA A 78 14.39 41.15 8.21
N LEU A 79 15.05 40.73 9.31
CA LEU A 79 15.42 41.62 10.41
C LEU A 79 16.71 42.41 10.14
N LEU A 80 17.71 41.80 9.50
CA LEU A 80 19.06 42.35 9.35
C LEU A 80 19.38 42.80 7.92
N GLY A 81 18.50 42.52 6.96
CA GLY A 81 18.65 42.92 5.56
C GLY A 81 19.99 42.44 4.96
N SER A 82 20.73 43.37 4.37
CA SER A 82 21.99 43.09 3.66
C SER A 82 23.14 42.64 4.55
N LYS A 83 23.02 42.74 5.89
CA LYS A 83 24.06 42.29 6.83
C LYS A 83 24.13 40.77 6.95
N HIS A 84 23.01 40.07 6.77
CA HIS A 84 22.97 38.61 6.88
C HIS A 84 23.13 37.95 5.49
N LYS A 85 24.36 37.53 5.17
CA LYS A 85 24.72 36.87 3.89
C LYS A 85 25.05 35.38 4.03
N VAL A 86 24.93 34.81 5.23
CA VAL A 86 25.37 33.45 5.54
C VAL A 86 24.25 32.46 5.21
N SER A 87 24.51 31.50 4.32
CA SER A 87 23.61 30.36 4.13
C SER A 87 23.86 29.31 5.23
N MET A 88 22.78 28.85 5.86
CA MET A 88 22.82 27.73 6.81
C MET A 88 22.79 26.35 6.12
N ASP A 89 22.87 26.32 4.78
CA ASP A 89 22.95 25.06 4.04
C ASP A 89 24.29 24.37 4.32
N LEU A 90 24.21 23.17 4.89
CA LEU A 90 25.41 22.38 5.18
C LEU A 90 26.26 22.16 3.92
N ARG A 91 25.61 21.96 2.77
CA ARG A 91 26.27 21.78 1.47
C ARG A 91 27.10 22.99 1.04
N ALA A 92 26.68 24.20 1.37
CA ALA A 92 27.42 25.42 1.05
C ALA A 92 28.71 25.57 1.87
N ASN A 93 28.79 24.87 3.01
CA ASN A 93 29.94 24.90 3.92
C ASN A 93 30.97 23.77 3.67
N LEU A 94 30.68 22.85 2.76
CA LEU A 94 31.61 21.78 2.41
C LEU A 94 32.64 22.28 1.38
N LYS A 95 33.91 21.90 1.57
CA LYS A 95 34.96 22.19 0.59
C LYS A 95 34.61 21.51 -0.74
N SER A 96 34.60 22.27 -1.84
CA SER A 96 34.49 21.69 -3.17
C SER A 96 35.77 20.90 -3.47
N VAL A 97 35.61 19.59 -3.64
CA VAL A 97 36.67 18.78 -4.22
C VAL A 97 36.65 19.09 -5.72
N LYS A 98 37.69 19.74 -6.22
CA LYS A 98 37.91 19.88 -7.67
C LYS A 98 38.06 18.46 -8.22
N LYS A 99 37.04 17.96 -8.91
CA LYS A 99 37.22 16.80 -9.79
C LYS A 99 38.02 17.33 -10.96
N GLU A 100 39.25 16.88 -11.09
CA GLU A 100 40.07 17.23 -12.24
C GLU A 100 39.37 16.74 -13.52
N ASP A 101 39.33 17.60 -14.53
CA ASP A 101 38.56 17.43 -15.74
C ASP A 101 38.93 16.13 -16.47
N THR A 102 38.11 15.10 -16.29
CA THR A 102 38.08 13.91 -17.17
C THR A 102 37.08 14.14 -18.31
N GLU A 103 37.05 15.36 -18.86
CA GLU A 103 36.30 15.71 -20.07
C GLU A 103 37.27 15.93 -21.25
N LYS A 104 37.98 14.86 -21.66
CA LYS A 104 38.71 14.87 -22.94
C LYS A 104 38.49 13.65 -23.85
N VAL A 105 37.57 12.74 -23.51
CA VAL A 105 37.32 11.54 -24.35
C VAL A 105 35.86 11.37 -24.79
N ARG A 106 34.98 12.36 -24.57
CA ARG A 106 33.66 12.37 -25.23
C ARG A 106 33.38 13.70 -25.90
N ALA A 107 33.43 13.63 -27.23
CA ALA A 107 32.86 14.54 -28.22
C ALA A 107 33.82 15.59 -28.83
N PRO A 108 34.26 15.30 -30.07
CA PRO A 108 34.02 16.22 -31.17
C PRO A 108 33.14 15.51 -32.20
N LEU A 109 31.84 15.41 -31.92
CA LEU A 109 30.85 14.98 -32.92
C LEU A 109 29.60 15.87 -32.98
N LEU A 110 29.74 17.13 -32.59
CA LEU A 110 28.71 18.14 -32.82
C LEU A 110 29.38 19.40 -33.37
N ARG A 111 29.97 19.28 -34.56
CA ARG A 111 30.10 20.41 -35.47
C ARG A 111 29.23 20.17 -36.70
N ALA A 112 28.39 21.17 -36.93
CA ALA A 112 27.69 21.52 -38.16
C ALA A 112 26.46 20.68 -38.52
N PHE A 113 25.26 21.24 -38.30
CA PHE A 113 24.30 21.51 -39.40
C PHE A 113 23.50 22.79 -39.09
N HIS A 114 23.85 23.85 -39.83
CA HIS A 114 22.99 24.88 -40.44
C HIS A 114 21.97 25.70 -39.61
N LEU A 115 22.29 27.00 -39.50
CA LEU A 115 21.49 28.17 -39.95
C LEU A 115 19.95 28.15 -39.78
N GLY A 116 19.47 29.03 -38.89
CA GLY A 116 18.27 29.87 -39.14
C GLY A 116 16.91 29.35 -38.64
N PRO A 117 16.10 30.19 -37.96
CA PRO A 117 14.77 29.81 -37.44
C PRO A 117 13.67 30.09 -38.46
N THR A 118 12.78 29.12 -38.70
CA THR A 118 11.50 29.38 -39.38
C THR A 118 10.35 28.88 -38.52
N LEU A 119 9.52 29.85 -38.15
CA LEU A 119 8.32 29.76 -37.35
C LEU A 119 7.21 29.15 -38.21
N LEU A 120 6.75 27.94 -37.89
CA LEU A 120 5.45 27.44 -38.35
C LEU A 120 4.65 26.92 -37.16
N HIS A 121 3.66 27.74 -36.83
CA HIS A 121 2.51 27.48 -35.99
C HIS A 121 1.80 26.18 -36.42
N LEU A 122 1.76 25.18 -35.54
CA LEU A 122 0.92 24.00 -35.67
C LEU A 122 0.15 23.84 -34.36
N SER A 123 -1.15 24.11 -34.44
CA SER A 123 -2.14 23.96 -33.37
C SER A 123 -2.12 22.54 -32.77
N PRO A 124 -2.24 22.38 -31.44
CA PRO A 124 -2.33 21.06 -30.84
C PRO A 124 -3.72 20.43 -31.08
N PRO A 125 -3.81 19.12 -31.39
CA PRO A 125 -5.08 18.42 -31.43
C PRO A 125 -5.62 18.22 -30.01
N THR A 126 -6.90 18.55 -29.84
CA THR A 126 -7.68 18.28 -28.63
C THR A 126 -7.85 16.77 -28.46
N HIS A 127 -7.17 16.18 -27.48
CA HIS A 127 -7.52 14.86 -26.97
C HIS A 127 -8.49 15.02 -25.78
N SER A 128 -9.68 14.50 -25.99
CA SER A 128 -10.76 14.37 -25.03
C SER A 128 -10.32 13.57 -23.81
N LEU A 129 -10.38 14.22 -22.65
CA LEU A 129 -10.32 13.59 -21.35
C LEU A 129 -11.63 12.83 -21.11
N THR A 130 -11.60 11.50 -21.24
CA THR A 130 -12.66 10.62 -20.76
C THR A 130 -12.68 10.64 -19.23
N GLN A 131 -13.71 11.27 -18.65
CA GLN A 131 -14.07 11.09 -17.24
C GLN A 131 -14.75 9.72 -17.06
N PRO A 132 -14.42 8.95 -16.02
CA PRO A 132 -15.26 7.85 -15.59
C PRO A 132 -16.48 8.36 -14.81
N HIS A 133 -17.62 7.86 -15.24
CA HIS A 133 -18.98 7.98 -14.74
C HIS A 133 -19.16 8.21 -13.23
N ASN A 134 -19.91 9.27 -12.91
CA ASN A 134 -20.80 9.33 -11.75
C ASN A 134 -22.23 9.50 -12.28
N LEU A 135 -23.06 8.46 -12.15
CA LEU A 135 -24.53 8.51 -12.11
C LEU A 135 -24.90 7.39 -11.12
N LEU A 136 -25.25 7.75 -9.89
CA LEU A 136 -26.59 8.17 -9.46
C LEU A 136 -27.63 7.07 -9.75
N LEU A 137 -28.04 6.44 -8.65
CA LEU A 137 -29.42 6.07 -8.32
C LEU A 137 -30.43 6.26 -9.45
N GLU A 138 -31.03 5.17 -9.90
CA GLU A 138 -32.41 5.20 -10.40
C GLU A 138 -33.08 3.87 -10.08
N ALA A 139 -34.33 4.00 -9.64
CA ALA A 139 -35.15 3.00 -9.02
C ALA A 139 -35.61 1.92 -10.01
N SER A 140 -35.87 0.72 -9.50
CA SER A 140 -36.59 -0.33 -10.22
C SER A 140 -38.09 -0.24 -9.91
N PRO A 141 -38.99 -0.16 -10.92
CA PRO A 141 -40.39 -0.53 -10.75
C PRO A 141 -40.80 -1.75 -11.60
N GLY A 142 -41.53 -2.69 -11.00
CA GLY A 142 -42.35 -3.74 -11.65
C GLY A 142 -41.55 -4.94 -12.15
N VAL A 143 -41.97 -6.20 -11.95
CA VAL A 143 -43.17 -6.89 -12.46
C VAL A 143 -43.31 -8.19 -11.62
N ARG A 144 -44.36 -8.43 -10.81
CA ARG A 144 -45.73 -8.91 -11.09
C ARG A 144 -45.82 -10.30 -11.75
N THR A 145 -46.18 -11.33 -10.97
CA THR A 145 -46.98 -12.55 -11.27
C THR A 145 -46.89 -13.45 -10.02
N SER A 146 -47.84 -14.28 -9.61
CA SER A 146 -49.26 -14.53 -9.89
C SER A 146 -49.85 -15.10 -8.60
#